data_AF-A0A7Y5Q7L4-F1
#
_entry.id   AF-A0A7Y5Q7L4-F1
#
_cell.length_a   1.000
_cell.length_b   1.000
_cell.length_c   1.000
_cell.angle_alpha   90.00
_cell.angle_beta   90.00
_cell.angle_gamma   90.00
#
_symmetry.space_group_name_H-M   'P 1'
#
loop_
_entity.id
_entity.type
_entity.pdbx_description
1 polymer ?
#
loop_
_entity_poly.entity_id
_entity_poly.type
_entity_poly.pdbx_seq_one_letter_code
_entity_poly.pdbx_strand_id
1 'polypeptide(L)'
;INGGVLVSVVQIAAGLTVVPPEQAHLVVAGALGAAVYGNLLGWFIGYPQALRRRRAAAAIAREADLWIDGLAGVAAGVNPRQLADRLNTAELPGMFRVA
;
A
#
# COMPACT_ATOMS: atom_id res chain seq x y z
N ILE A 1 4.46 -10.52 -9.40
CA ILE A 1 4.60 -11.96 -9.13
C ILE A 1 5.35 -12.09 -7.80
N ASN A 2 4.78 -12.77 -6.80
CA ASN A 2 5.42 -12.92 -5.48
C ASN A 2 6.63 -13.85 -5.59
N GLY A 3 7.81 -13.42 -5.15
CA GLY A 3 9.04 -14.22 -5.21
C GLY A 3 8.90 -15.59 -4.52
N GLY A 4 8.12 -15.66 -3.43
CA GLY A 4 7.81 -16.93 -2.76
C GLY A 4 7.06 -17.94 -3.62
N VAL A 5 6.18 -17.49 -4.53
CA VAL A 5 5.47 -18.38 -5.45
C VAL A 5 6.42 -18.98 -6.48
N LEU A 6 7.39 -18.20 -6.96
CA LEU A 6 8.43 -18.71 -7.88
C LEU A 6 9.30 -19.76 -7.19
N VAL A 7 9.70 -19.53 -5.94
CA VAL A 7 10.46 -20.51 -5.15
C VAL A 7 9.66 -21.80 -4.93
N SER A 8 8.37 -21.70 -4.58
CA SER A 8 7.50 -22.88 -4.44
C SER A 8 7.36 -23.65 -5.75
N VAL A 9 7.18 -22.97 -6.89
CA VAL A 9 7.08 -23.63 -8.21
C VAL A 9 8.38 -24.35 -8.57
N VAL A 10 9.54 -23.73 -8.31
CA VAL A 10 10.85 -24.37 -8.52
C VAL A 10 11.02 -25.59 -7.63
N GLN A 11 10.61 -25.53 -6.35
CA GLN A 11 10.70 -26.67 -5.44
C GLN A 11 9.75 -27.80 -5.84
N ILE A 12 8.55 -27.50 -6.33
CA ILE A 12 7.62 -28.51 -6.84
C ILE A 12 8.21 -29.18 -8.07
N ALA A 13 8.77 -28.41 -9.01
CA ALA A 13 9.44 -28.96 -10.18
C ALA A 13 10.63 -29.87 -9.78
N ALA A 14 11.48 -29.41 -8.87
CA ALA A 14 12.61 -30.19 -8.36
C ALA A 14 12.17 -31.47 -7.63
N GLY A 15 11.10 -31.40 -6.84
CA GLY A 15 10.50 -32.54 -6.16
C GLY A 15 9.99 -33.62 -7.11
N LEU A 16 9.55 -33.24 -8.31
CA LEU A 16 9.01 -34.15 -9.32
C LEU A 16 10.08 -34.73 -10.27
N THR A 17 11.20 -34.03 -10.48
CA THR A 17 12.22 -34.42 -11.47
C THR A 17 13.54 -34.91 -10.89
N VAL A 18 13.90 -34.50 -9.68
CA VAL A 18 15.24 -34.74 -9.10
C VAL A 18 15.18 -35.59 -7.82
N VAL A 19 14.12 -35.45 -7.03
CA VAL A 19 13.98 -36.12 -5.74
C VAL A 19 13.44 -37.54 -5.92
N PRO A 20 13.93 -38.53 -5.16
CA PRO A 20 13.38 -39.88 -5.19
C PRO A 20 11.86 -39.87 -4.90
N PRO A 21 11.06 -40.67 -5.60
CA PRO A 21 9.60 -40.58 -5.60
C PRO A 21 8.97 -40.77 -4.22
N GLU A 22 9.63 -41.53 -3.36
CA GLU A 22 9.23 -41.74 -1.95
C GLU A 22 9.32 -40.48 -1.09
N GLN A 23 10.10 -39.46 -1.48
CA GLN A 23 10.24 -38.19 -0.74
C GLN A 23 9.64 -36.99 -1.48
N ALA A 24 9.34 -37.13 -2.78
CA ALA A 24 8.77 -36.09 -3.63
C ALA A 24 7.49 -35.46 -3.03
N HIS A 25 6.63 -36.28 -2.44
CA HIS A 25 5.37 -35.81 -1.85
C HIS A 25 5.57 -34.82 -0.69
N LEU A 26 6.61 -35.00 0.13
CA LEU A 26 6.91 -34.10 1.25
C LEU A 26 7.42 -32.74 0.74
N VAL A 27 8.25 -32.75 -0.30
CA VAL A 27 8.79 -31.52 -0.92
C VAL A 27 7.67 -30.69 -1.54
N VAL A 28 6.78 -31.35 -2.29
CA VAL A 28 5.62 -30.68 -2.92
C VAL A 28 4.65 -30.16 -1.85
N ALA A 29 4.35 -30.94 -0.81
CA ALA A 29 3.49 -30.53 0.29
C ALA A 29 4.07 -29.32 1.05
N GLY A 30 5.38 -29.31 1.31
CA GLY A 30 6.07 -28.18 1.95
C GLY A 30 6.01 -26.91 1.11
N ALA A 31 6.26 -27.00 -0.19
CA ALA A 31 6.23 -25.87 -1.11
C ALA A 31 4.81 -25.26 -1.24
N LEU A 32 3.78 -26.10 -1.29
CA LEU A 32 2.37 -25.65 -1.28
C LEU A 32 1.99 -25.03 0.07
N GLY A 33 2.39 -25.65 1.18
CA GLY A 33 2.17 -25.11 2.52
C GLY A 33 2.79 -23.72 2.69
N ALA A 34 4.02 -23.53 2.23
CA ALA A 34 4.69 -22.23 2.23
C ALA A 34 3.93 -21.19 1.36
N ALA A 35 3.44 -21.58 0.18
CA ALA A 35 2.69 -20.69 -0.70
C ALA A 35 1.34 -20.26 -0.09
N VAL A 36 0.62 -21.19 0.55
CA VAL A 36 -0.65 -20.90 1.24
C VAL A 36 -0.38 -19.99 2.44
N TYR A 37 0.60 -20.32 3.28
CA TYR A 37 0.93 -19.53 4.46
C TYR A 37 1.38 -18.11 4.09
N GLY A 38 2.21 -17.96 3.06
CA GLY A 38 2.62 -16.65 2.54
C GLY A 38 1.44 -15.81 2.04
N ASN A 39 0.48 -16.43 1.36
CA ASN A 39 -0.75 -15.74 0.94
C ASN A 39 -1.60 -15.32 2.15
N LEU A 40 -1.83 -16.21 3.10
CA LEU A 40 -2.61 -15.88 4.30
C LEU A 40 -1.98 -14.73 5.06
N LEU A 41 -0.66 -14.76 5.28
CA LEU A 41 0.05 -13.69 5.97
C LEU A 41 -0.03 -12.36 5.18
N GLY A 42 0.07 -12.41 3.86
CA GLY A 42 -0.08 -11.25 2.99
C GLY A 42 -1.47 -10.62 3.08
N TRP A 43 -2.53 -11.42 2.97
CA TRP A 43 -3.92 -10.94 2.96
C TRP A 43 -4.42 -10.51 4.34
N PHE A 44 -4.11 -11.26 5.39
CA PHE A 44 -4.66 -11.03 6.72
C PHE A 44 -3.82 -10.11 7.60
N ILE A 45 -2.52 -9.96 7.33
CA ILE A 45 -1.63 -9.13 8.15
C ILE A 45 -1.05 -7.99 7.30
N GLY A 46 -0.38 -8.30 6.20
CA GLY A 46 0.31 -7.31 5.37
C GLY A 46 -0.63 -6.27 4.77
N TYR A 47 -1.66 -6.72 4.06
CA TYR A 47 -2.63 -5.87 3.38
C TYR A 47 -3.38 -4.90 4.31
N PRO A 48 -4.01 -5.33 5.42
CA PRO A 48 -4.73 -4.41 6.30
C PRO A 48 -3.78 -3.40 6.97
N GLN A 49 -2.56 -3.79 7.32
CA GLN A 49 -1.57 -2.85 7.84
C GLN A 49 -1.15 -1.82 6.77
N ALA A 50 -0.91 -2.26 5.54
CA ALA A 50 -0.60 -1.36 4.43
C ALA A 50 -1.75 -0.38 4.17
N LEU A 51 -3.00 -0.86 4.19
CA LEU A 51 -4.19 -0.03 4.01
C LEU A 51 -4.34 1.01 5.13
N ARG A 52 -4.12 0.62 6.39
CA ARG A 52 -4.10 1.53 7.54
C ARG A 52 -3.05 2.62 7.38
N ARG A 53 -1.82 2.25 7.00
CA ARG A 53 -0.73 3.20 6.77
C ARG A 53 -1.02 4.15 5.60
N ARG A 54 -1.60 3.66 4.51
CA ARG A 54 -2.01 4.49 3.36
C ARG A 54 -3.07 5.52 3.74
N ARG A 55 -4.07 5.14 4.54
CA ARG A 55 -5.09 6.08 5.03
C ARG A 55 -4.50 7.15 5.94
N ALA A 56 -3.60 6.76 6.85
CA ALA A 56 -2.89 7.73 7.70
C ALA A 56 -2.03 8.69 6.86
N ALA A 57 -1.28 8.16 5.89
CA ALA A 57 -0.47 8.99 4.99
C ALA A 57 -1.32 9.95 4.16
N ALA A 58 -2.50 9.52 3.69
CA ALA A 58 -3.42 10.39 2.96
C ALA A 58 -3.96 11.53 3.84
N ALA A 59 -4.23 11.27 5.12
CA ALA A 59 -4.64 12.31 6.06
C ALA A 59 -3.53 13.35 6.30
N ILE A 60 -2.29 12.89 6.49
CA ILE A 60 -1.12 13.77 6.66
C ILE A 60 -0.88 14.60 5.40
N ALA A 61 -0.95 13.98 4.21
CA ALA A 61 -0.80 14.69 2.95
C ALA A 61 -1.87 15.78 2.78
N ARG A 62 -3.13 15.48 3.12
CA ARG A 62 -4.23 16.45 3.07
C ARG A 62 -4.02 17.61 4.04
N GLU A 63 -3.52 17.34 5.24
CA GLU A 63 -3.18 18.40 6.19
C GLU A 63 -2.05 19.29 5.65
N ALA A 64 -1.01 18.69 5.07
CA ALA A 64 0.09 19.44 4.46
C ALA A 64 -0.40 20.33 3.30
N ASP A 65 -1.30 19.82 2.44
CA ASP A 65 -1.90 20.60 1.36
C ASP A 65 -2.67 21.82 1.88
N LEU A 66 -3.45 21.66 2.96
CA LEU A 66 -4.17 22.78 3.59
C LEU A 66 -3.22 23.85 4.16
N TRP A 67 -2.10 23.43 4.76
CA TRP A 67 -1.07 24.36 5.23
C TRP A 67 -0.45 25.14 4.08
N ILE A 68 -0.14 24.47 2.97
CA ILE A 68 0.43 25.10 1.77
C ILE A 68 -0.56 26.12 1.19
N ASP A 69 -1.83 25.73 1.01
CA ASP A 69 -2.88 26.62 0.49
C ASP A 69 -3.14 27.81 1.43
N GLY A 70 -3.10 27.58 2.75
CA GLY A 70 -3.22 28.64 3.75
C GLY A 70 -2.08 29.65 3.66
N LEU A 71 -0.83 29.17 3.62
CA LEU A 71 0.35 30.03 3.49
C LEU A 71 0.37 30.79 2.15
N ALA A 72 0.02 30.12 1.05
CA ALA A 72 -0.09 30.75 -0.26
C ALA A 72 -1.18 31.83 -0.28
N GLY A 73 -2.34 31.58 0.33
CA GLY A 73 -3.41 32.55 0.47
C GLY A 73 -3.01 33.79 1.29
N VAL A 74 -2.24 33.60 2.37
CA VAL A 74 -1.67 34.71 3.15
C VAL A 74 -0.67 35.51 2.32
N ALA A 75 0.24 34.85 1.61
CA ALA A 75 1.23 35.50 0.75
C ALA A 75 0.58 36.29 -0.40
N ALA A 76 -0.55 35.80 -0.92
CA ALA A 76 -1.34 36.48 -1.95
C ALA A 76 -2.21 37.63 -1.41
N GLY A 77 -2.22 37.89 -0.09
CA GLY A 77 -3.01 38.96 0.53
C GLY A 77 -4.52 38.70 0.52
N VAL A 78 -4.94 37.42 0.49
CA VAL A 78 -6.36 37.05 0.49
C VAL A 78 -7.02 37.46 1.81
N ASN A 79 -8.26 37.95 1.74
CA ASN A 79 -9.01 38.33 2.94
C ASN A 79 -9.15 37.13 3.92
N PRO A 80 -8.82 37.27 5.22
CA PRO A 80 -8.83 36.17 6.17
C PRO A 80 -10.17 35.44 6.29
N ARG A 81 -11.32 36.13 6.16
CA ARG A 81 -12.64 35.48 6.19
C ARG A 81 -12.86 34.59 4.97
N GLN A 82 -12.49 35.09 3.79
CA GLN A 82 -12.61 34.31 2.54
C GLN A 82 -11.64 33.13 2.54
N LEU A 83 -10.44 33.29 3.11
CA LEU A 83 -9.48 32.20 3.27
C LEU A 83 -10.01 31.12 4.23
N ALA A 84 -10.58 31.53 5.36
CA ALA A 84 -11.18 30.60 6.32
C ALA A 84 -12.36 29.81 5.73
N ASP A 85 -13.25 30.49 4.99
CA ASP A 85 -14.37 29.82 4.33
C ASP A 85 -13.90 28.79 3.28
N ARG A 86 -12.84 29.12 2.52
CA ARG A 86 -12.22 28.21 1.54
C ARG A 86 -11.56 26.99 2.18
N LEU A 87 -10.80 27.19 3.27
CA LEU A 87 -10.16 26.08 3.99
C LEU A 87 -11.19 25.18 4.68
N ASN A 88 -12.30 25.75 5.18
CA ASN A 88 -13.38 24.99 5.82
C ASN A 88 -14.22 24.18 4.81
N THR A 89 -14.32 24.63 3.56
CA THR A 89 -15.04 23.94 2.49
C THR A 89 -14.15 23.05 1.62
N ALA A 90 -12.83 23.03 1.86
CA ALA A 90 -11.87 22.21 1.14
C ALA A 90 -12.02 20.70 1.44
N GLU A 91 -13.08 20.12 0.88
CA GLU A 91 -13.19 18.69 0.61
C GLU A 91 -12.43 18.27 -0.66
N LEU A 92 -11.96 19.23 -1.48
CA LEU A 92 -11.31 18.98 -2.77
C LEU A 92 -9.93 19.65 -2.85
N PRO A 93 -8.83 18.88 -2.94
CA PRO A 93 -7.49 19.43 -3.09
C PRO A 93 -7.26 20.00 -4.50
N GLY A 94 -6.51 21.11 -4.60
CA GLY A 94 -5.96 21.62 -5.87
C GLY A 94 -6.53 22.94 -6.42
N MET A 95 -7.15 23.78 -5.60
CA MET A 95 -7.87 24.96 -6.10
C MET A 95 -6.98 26.19 -6.37
N PHE A 96 -5.75 26.27 -5.83
CA PHE A 96 -4.78 27.31 -6.18
C PHE A 96 -3.93 26.90 -7.39
N ARG A 97 -4.54 26.81 -8.58
CA ARG A 97 -3.75 26.98 -9.82
C ARG A 97 -3.56 28.48 -10.02
N VAL A 98 -2.36 28.95 -9.67
CA VAL A 98 -1.89 30.31 -9.96
C VAL A 98 -1.93 30.50 -11.47
N ALA A 99 -2.71 31.49 -11.92
CA ALA A 99 -2.72 31.99 -13.29
C ALA A 99 -1.69 33.12 -13.42
#